data_AF-X0Z035-F1
#
_entry.id   AF-X0Z035-F1
#
_cell.length_a   1.000
_cell.length_b   1.000
_cell.length_c   1.000
_cell.angle_alpha   90.00
_cell.angle_beta   90.00
_cell.angle_gamma   90.00
#
_symmetry.space_group_name_H-M   'P 1'
#
loop_
_entity.id
_entity.type
_entity.pdbx_description
1 polymer ?
#
loop_
_entity_poly.entity_id
_entity_poly.type
_entity_poly.pdbx_seq_one_letter_code
_entity_poly.pdbx_strand_id
1 'polypeptide(L)'
;MNRLVTQDYELIIVLSGTVPHEAAGYAGGLKVFFPGIAGPAVIDLFHWTAVLIGVPEIIGSIDNPARDVINEGSHYVFQKIKAPVVSFNMAFEESNSGVIPKGLYAGIGIDGFIAAYKEAAKASSKLNIVYIDQPLHVAVQVIDENYDEIWTAGKGSYKLQRSGVMANGGEIIIYAPHINCFHSKPEIDTASRQIGYHC
;
A
#
# COMPACT_ATOMS: atom_id res chain seq x y z
N MET A 1 -2.08 15.25 10.17
CA MET A 1 -1.01 14.45 10.79
C MET A 1 -1.33 14.26 12.26
N ASN A 2 -1.17 13.06 12.79
CA ASN A 2 -1.35 12.81 14.22
C ASN A 2 -0.36 13.66 15.04
N ARG A 3 -0.86 14.44 16.01
CA ARG A 3 -0.05 15.38 16.81
C ARG A 3 0.95 14.69 17.74
N LEU A 4 0.82 13.38 17.97
CA LEU A 4 1.77 12.62 18.77
C LEU A 4 3.18 12.70 18.18
N VAL A 5 3.34 12.71 16.85
CA VAL A 5 4.68 12.68 16.24
C VAL A 5 5.57 13.89 16.57
N THR A 6 4.99 14.99 17.04
CA THR A 6 5.71 16.24 17.39
C THR A 6 5.84 16.48 18.89
N GLN A 7 5.44 15.51 19.72
CA GLN A 7 5.61 15.59 21.18
C GLN A 7 7.07 15.36 21.58
N ASP A 8 7.37 15.62 22.85
CA ASP A 8 8.73 15.53 23.41
C ASP A 8 9.10 14.07 23.74
N TYR A 9 9.18 13.24 22.70
CA TYR A 9 9.72 11.89 22.79
C TYR A 9 11.25 11.91 22.68
N GLU A 10 11.91 10.92 23.28
CA GLU A 10 13.35 10.71 23.14
C GLU A 10 13.69 9.88 21.89
N LEU A 11 12.73 9.10 21.40
CA LEU A 11 12.88 8.22 20.23
C LEU A 11 11.50 7.91 19.65
N ILE A 12 11.40 7.90 18.32
CA ILE A 12 10.25 7.38 17.59
C ILE A 12 10.69 6.15 16.79
N ILE A 13 10.02 5.03 17.00
CA ILE A 13 10.24 3.79 16.25
C ILE A 13 9.07 3.57 15.31
N VAL A 14 9.38 3.29 14.05
CA VAL A 14 8.41 3.00 13.01
C VAL A 14 8.62 1.57 12.53
N LEU A 15 7.57 0.77 12.60
CA LEU A 15 7.50 -0.56 12.00
C LEU A 15 6.66 -0.47 10.72
N SER A 16 7.16 -1.01 9.62
CA SER A 16 6.44 -1.01 8.35
C SER A 16 6.72 -2.29 7.55
N GLY A 17 5.82 -2.64 6.65
CA GLY A 17 5.96 -3.77 5.74
C GLY A 17 5.95 -3.31 4.29
N THR A 18 6.87 -3.83 3.48
CA THR A 18 6.98 -3.52 2.05
C THR A 18 6.47 -4.68 1.19
N VAL A 19 5.35 -4.44 0.52
CA VAL A 19 4.69 -5.34 -0.45
C VAL A 19 4.16 -4.52 -1.62
N PRO A 20 3.92 -5.08 -2.82
CA PRO A 20 3.35 -4.33 -3.94
C PRO A 20 1.99 -3.69 -3.58
N HIS A 21 1.83 -2.41 -3.89
CA HIS A 21 0.71 -1.59 -3.46
C HIS A 21 0.15 -0.76 -4.62
N GLU A 22 -1.16 -0.78 -4.80
CA GLU A 22 -1.88 -0.22 -5.95
C GLU A 22 -1.77 1.30 -6.07
N ALA A 23 -1.65 2.03 -4.94
CA ALA A 23 -1.57 3.49 -4.97
C ALA A 23 -0.14 4.08 -4.87
N ALA A 24 0.85 3.30 -4.41
CA ALA A 24 2.19 3.84 -4.11
C ALA A 24 3.32 3.03 -4.74
N GLY A 25 2.96 2.06 -5.59
CA GLY A 25 3.83 1.03 -6.15
C GLY A 25 4.24 -0.04 -5.15
N TYR A 26 4.76 0.37 -3.99
CA TYR A 26 4.95 -0.51 -2.83
C TYR A 26 4.35 0.10 -1.55
N ALA A 27 4.09 -0.72 -0.54
CA ALA A 27 3.81 -0.26 0.80
C ALA A 27 5.12 0.17 1.50
N GLY A 28 5.09 0.28 2.84
CA GLY A 28 6.31 0.47 3.64
C GLY A 28 6.90 1.88 3.61
N GLY A 29 7.99 2.05 4.35
CA GLY A 29 8.74 3.30 4.42
C GLY A 29 7.89 4.48 4.90
N LEU A 30 7.96 5.60 4.20
CA LEU A 30 7.26 6.84 4.56
C LEU A 30 5.72 6.75 4.42
N LYS A 31 5.19 5.66 3.83
CA LYS A 31 3.74 5.43 3.72
C LYS A 31 3.02 5.33 5.09
N VAL A 32 3.78 5.03 6.14
CA VAL A 32 3.29 5.07 7.53
C VAL A 32 2.81 6.46 7.94
N PHE A 33 3.42 7.52 7.40
CA PHE A 33 3.00 8.90 7.67
C PHE A 33 1.83 9.27 6.76
N PHE A 34 1.92 8.94 5.48
CA PHE A 34 0.92 9.22 4.45
C PHE A 34 0.54 7.94 3.69
N PRO A 35 -0.67 7.38 3.87
CA PRO A 35 -1.81 7.91 4.63
C PRO A 35 -1.81 7.58 6.13
N GLY A 36 -0.90 6.74 6.64
CA GLY A 36 -1.10 5.99 7.88
C GLY A 36 -1.46 6.82 9.13
N ILE A 37 -0.96 8.05 9.25
CA ILE A 37 -1.34 8.98 10.32
C ILE A 37 -1.61 10.40 9.80
N ALA A 38 -1.97 10.53 8.52
CA ALA A 38 -2.27 11.79 7.86
C ALA A 38 -3.75 12.19 7.97
N GLY A 39 -4.07 13.41 7.53
CA GLY A 39 -5.45 13.89 7.39
C GLY A 39 -5.93 13.80 5.93
N PRO A 40 -7.24 13.97 5.66
CA PRO A 40 -7.85 13.66 4.37
C PRO A 40 -7.25 14.42 3.19
N ALA A 41 -6.99 15.73 3.30
CA ALA A 41 -6.56 16.55 2.16
C ALA A 41 -5.35 16.01 1.38
N VAL A 42 -4.31 15.55 2.09
CA VAL A 42 -3.11 14.96 1.45
C VAL A 42 -3.35 13.51 1.04
N ILE A 43 -4.20 12.78 1.76
CA ILE A 43 -4.58 11.40 1.43
C ILE A 43 -5.33 11.39 0.10
N ASP A 44 -6.27 12.30 -0.08
CA ASP A 44 -7.08 12.44 -1.29
C ASP A 44 -6.19 12.83 -2.48
N LEU A 45 -5.29 13.81 -2.30
CA LEU A 45 -4.32 14.21 -3.33
C LEU A 45 -3.43 13.04 -3.76
N PHE A 46 -2.89 12.28 -2.80
CA PHE A 46 -2.06 11.10 -3.06
C PHE A 46 -2.81 10.05 -3.88
N HIS A 47 -4.03 9.67 -3.46
CA HIS A 47 -4.82 8.66 -4.17
C HIS A 47 -5.25 9.14 -5.55
N TRP A 48 -5.59 10.43 -5.70
CA TRP A 48 -5.94 11.00 -7.00
C TRP A 48 -4.74 11.04 -7.96
N THR A 49 -3.56 11.38 -7.45
CA THR A 49 -2.31 11.31 -8.23
C THR A 49 -2.03 9.87 -8.69
N ALA A 50 -2.22 8.89 -7.80
CA ALA A 50 -2.01 7.49 -8.11
C ALA A 50 -2.96 6.96 -9.20
N VAL A 51 -4.25 7.27 -9.11
CA VAL A 51 -5.25 6.78 -10.07
C VAL A 51 -5.08 7.39 -11.46
N LEU A 52 -4.57 8.63 -11.56
CA LEU A 52 -4.24 9.25 -12.86
C LEU A 52 -3.09 8.53 -13.59
N ILE A 53 -2.19 7.87 -12.87
CA ILE A 53 -1.15 7.00 -13.45
C ILE A 53 -1.74 5.63 -13.80
N GLY A 54 -2.60 5.12 -12.93
CA GLY A 54 -3.29 3.84 -13.09
C GLY A 54 -2.51 2.66 -12.50
N VAL A 55 -3.27 1.71 -11.94
CA VAL A 55 -2.74 0.49 -11.30
C VAL A 55 -1.77 -0.30 -12.22
N PRO A 56 -2.04 -0.51 -13.53
CA PRO A 56 -1.17 -1.32 -14.38
C PRO A 56 0.27 -0.83 -14.47
N GLU A 57 0.48 0.49 -14.35
CA GLU A 57 1.79 1.15 -14.44
C GLU A 57 2.42 1.37 -13.06
N ILE A 58 1.60 1.74 -12.06
CA ILE A 58 2.13 2.14 -10.75
C ILE A 58 2.48 0.94 -9.87
N ILE A 59 1.72 -0.16 -9.89
CA ILE A 59 1.89 -1.26 -8.92
C ILE A 59 3.24 -1.95 -9.11
N GLY A 60 4.02 -2.07 -8.03
CA GLY A 60 5.38 -2.60 -8.09
C GLY A 60 6.43 -1.65 -8.67
N SER A 61 6.11 -0.36 -8.89
CA SER A 61 7.12 0.67 -9.15
C SER A 61 7.72 1.20 -7.83
N ILE A 62 9.04 1.41 -7.79
CA ILE A 62 9.72 1.93 -6.59
C ILE A 62 9.57 3.44 -6.50
N ASP A 63 9.86 4.13 -7.60
CA ASP A 63 9.73 5.58 -7.74
C ASP A 63 8.53 5.88 -8.64
N ASN A 64 7.61 6.72 -8.16
CA ASN A 64 6.42 7.16 -8.90
C ASN A 64 5.87 8.47 -8.32
N PRO A 65 5.06 9.24 -9.06
CA PRO A 65 4.58 10.53 -8.59
C PRO A 65 3.79 10.48 -7.27
N ALA A 66 3.05 9.40 -7.00
CA ALA A 66 2.34 9.25 -5.73
C ALA A 66 3.32 9.03 -4.55
N ARG A 67 4.44 8.33 -4.78
CA ARG A 67 5.55 8.23 -3.84
C ARG A 67 6.25 9.57 -3.64
N ASP A 68 6.39 10.39 -4.67
CA ASP A 68 6.97 11.73 -4.54
C ASP A 68 6.12 12.62 -3.63
N VAL A 69 4.79 12.57 -3.75
CA VAL A 69 3.87 13.26 -2.81
C VAL A 69 4.09 12.79 -1.37
N ILE A 70 4.26 11.49 -1.15
CA ILE A 70 4.55 10.93 0.19
C ILE A 70 5.89 11.45 0.71
N ASN A 71 6.94 11.40 -0.12
CA ASN A 71 8.30 11.80 0.26
C ASN A 71 8.33 13.30 0.63
N GLU A 72 7.77 14.15 -0.23
CA GLU A 72 7.67 15.60 -0.01
C GLU A 72 6.86 15.93 1.25
N GLY A 73 5.68 15.30 1.40
CA GLY A 73 4.87 15.46 2.61
C GLY A 73 5.64 15.07 3.87
N SER A 74 6.44 14.00 3.80
CA SER A 74 7.27 13.54 4.90
C SER A 74 8.43 14.47 5.21
N HIS A 75 9.03 15.16 4.24
CA HIS A 75 10.05 16.18 4.52
C HIS A 75 9.52 17.26 5.49
N TYR A 76 8.29 17.75 5.28
CA TYR A 76 7.66 18.71 6.19
C TYR A 76 7.39 18.14 7.58
N VAL A 77 7.05 16.85 7.66
CA VAL A 77 6.82 16.17 8.95
C VAL A 77 8.13 16.07 9.73
N PHE A 78 9.20 15.57 9.10
CA PHE A 78 10.50 15.39 9.75
C PHE A 78 11.11 16.71 10.23
N GLN A 79 10.80 17.84 9.59
CA GLN A 79 11.17 19.18 10.10
C GLN A 79 10.48 19.57 11.41
N LYS A 80 9.37 18.92 11.77
CA LYS A 80 8.60 19.19 13.00
C LYS A 80 8.84 18.15 14.11
N ILE A 81 9.40 17.00 13.76
CA ILE A 81 9.75 15.98 14.74
C ILE A 81 11.01 16.41 15.49
N LYS A 82 10.98 16.35 16.82
CA LYS A 82 12.11 16.71 17.69
C LYS A 82 13.00 15.52 18.03
N ALA A 83 12.45 14.30 17.96
CA ALA A 83 13.12 13.06 18.30
C ALA A 83 13.84 12.44 17.09
N PRO A 84 14.93 11.68 17.29
CA PRO A 84 15.39 10.72 16.29
C PRO A 84 14.26 9.77 15.89
N VAL A 85 14.16 9.47 14.60
CA VAL A 85 13.16 8.54 14.05
C VAL A 85 13.89 7.37 13.40
N VAL A 86 13.58 6.16 13.86
CA VAL A 86 14.16 4.91 13.35
C VAL A 86 13.09 4.10 12.64
N SER A 87 13.37 3.69 11.41
CA SER A 87 12.55 2.76 10.64
C SER A 87 13.06 1.34 10.78
N PHE A 88 12.13 0.40 10.92
CA PHE A 88 12.35 -1.01 10.63
C PHE A 88 11.33 -1.42 9.57
N ASN A 89 11.81 -1.60 8.34
CA ASN A 89 11.00 -1.94 7.19
C ASN A 89 11.16 -3.42 6.83
N MET A 90 10.07 -4.16 6.90
CA MET A 90 10.04 -5.62 6.76
C MET A 90 9.76 -6.03 5.32
N ALA A 91 10.50 -7.03 4.84
CA ALA A 91 10.15 -7.83 3.68
C ALA A 91 9.82 -9.25 4.15
N PHE A 92 8.71 -9.79 3.69
CA PHE A 92 8.19 -11.08 4.13
C PHE A 92 7.40 -11.77 3.03
N GLU A 93 7.26 -13.08 3.18
CA GLU A 93 6.29 -13.89 2.44
C GLU A 93 5.16 -14.28 3.37
N GLU A 94 3.99 -14.53 2.81
CA GLU A 94 2.86 -15.09 3.52
C GLU A 94 2.53 -16.44 2.90
N SER A 95 2.25 -17.41 3.76
CA SER A 95 1.87 -18.77 3.38
C SER A 95 0.79 -19.27 4.31
N ASN A 96 0.19 -20.42 3.99
CA ASN A 96 -0.76 -21.08 4.89
C ASN A 96 -0.15 -21.42 6.27
N SER A 97 1.18 -21.47 6.39
CA SER A 97 1.90 -21.70 7.65
C SER A 97 2.17 -20.41 8.45
N GLY A 98 1.70 -19.27 7.94
CA GLY A 98 1.88 -17.94 8.52
C GLY A 98 2.88 -17.08 7.75
N VAL A 99 3.29 -15.99 8.39
CA VAL A 99 4.23 -15.00 7.86
C VAL A 99 5.67 -15.48 8.02
N ILE A 100 6.43 -15.49 6.94
CA ILE A 100 7.84 -15.89 6.91
C ILE A 100 8.69 -14.63 6.72
N PRO A 101 9.43 -14.16 7.76
CA PRO A 101 10.31 -13.01 7.63
C PRO A 101 11.45 -13.30 6.64
N LYS A 102 11.72 -12.36 5.73
CA LYS A 102 12.79 -12.48 4.73
C LYS A 102 13.85 -11.38 4.83
N GLY A 103 13.49 -10.23 5.40
CA GLY A 103 14.45 -9.15 5.62
C GLY A 103 13.89 -8.07 6.53
N LEU A 104 14.81 -7.40 7.25
CA LEU A 104 14.54 -6.23 8.06
C LEU A 104 15.53 -5.14 7.67
N TYR A 105 15.03 -4.09 7.04
CA TYR A 105 15.82 -2.97 6.54
C TYR A 105 15.64 -1.78 7.48
N ALA A 106 16.72 -1.37 8.12
CA ALA A 106 16.70 -0.30 9.10
C ALA A 106 17.26 1.00 8.52
N GLY A 107 16.72 2.12 8.98
CA GLY A 107 17.19 3.46 8.58
C GLY A 107 16.83 4.51 9.62
N ILE A 108 17.65 5.55 9.72
CA ILE A 108 17.44 6.66 10.66
C ILE A 108 17.22 7.95 9.86
N GLY A 109 16.24 8.75 10.28
CA GLY A 109 15.90 9.99 9.59
C GLY A 109 15.27 9.73 8.21
N ILE A 110 14.91 10.80 7.51
CA ILE A 110 14.18 10.70 6.24
C ILE A 110 14.97 9.97 5.14
N ASP A 111 16.26 10.24 5.00
CA ASP A 111 17.11 9.59 4.01
C ASP A 111 17.28 8.10 4.32
N GLY A 112 17.40 7.74 5.60
CA GLY A 112 17.44 6.36 6.05
C GLY A 112 16.14 5.61 5.74
N PHE A 113 14.98 6.26 5.91
CA PHE A 113 13.69 5.69 5.52
C PHE A 113 13.63 5.41 4.01
N ILE A 114 14.05 6.36 3.18
CA ILE A 114 14.04 6.23 1.72
C ILE A 114 14.99 5.10 1.28
N ALA A 115 16.21 5.07 1.81
CA ALA A 115 17.18 4.02 1.50
C ALA A 115 16.67 2.63 1.92
N ALA A 116 16.18 2.48 3.16
CA ALA A 116 15.64 1.22 3.66
C ALA A 116 14.42 0.75 2.86
N TYR A 117 13.54 1.67 2.47
CA TYR A 117 12.41 1.39 1.59
C TYR A 117 12.85 0.86 0.22
N LYS A 118 13.84 1.50 -0.42
CA LYS A 118 14.32 1.07 -1.75
C LYS A 118 14.89 -0.35 -1.70
N GLU A 119 15.64 -0.70 -0.66
CA GLU A 119 16.16 -2.05 -0.49
C GLU A 119 15.06 -3.08 -0.16
N ALA A 120 14.11 -2.71 0.71
CA ALA A 120 12.95 -3.56 1.01
C ALA A 120 12.07 -3.79 -0.23
N ALA A 121 11.89 -2.79 -1.09
CA ALA A 121 11.12 -2.89 -2.33
C ALA A 121 11.83 -3.79 -3.36
N LYS A 122 13.16 -3.69 -3.49
CA LYS A 122 13.95 -4.61 -4.32
C LYS A 122 13.82 -6.05 -3.82
N ALA A 123 13.86 -6.28 -2.51
CA ALA A 123 13.63 -7.61 -1.94
C ALA A 123 12.21 -8.11 -2.21
N SER A 124 11.20 -7.28 -1.94
CA SER A 124 9.79 -7.59 -2.21
C SER A 124 9.52 -7.89 -3.68
N SER A 125 10.18 -7.22 -4.63
CA SER A 125 10.06 -7.51 -6.06
C SER A 125 10.45 -8.95 -6.45
N LYS A 126 11.34 -9.57 -5.67
CA LYS A 126 11.78 -10.95 -5.88
C LYS A 126 10.90 -11.98 -5.15
N LEU A 127 10.14 -11.54 -4.15
CA LEU A 127 9.37 -12.40 -3.24
C LEU A 127 7.87 -12.38 -3.55
N ASN A 128 7.34 -11.22 -3.92
CA ASN A 128 5.89 -10.96 -3.95
C ASN A 128 5.37 -10.70 -5.37
N ILE A 129 6.14 -11.08 -6.40
CA ILE A 129 5.70 -11.04 -7.80
C ILE A 129 5.64 -12.49 -8.31
N VAL A 130 4.45 -12.89 -8.74
CA VAL A 130 4.22 -14.17 -9.39
C VAL A 130 4.17 -13.94 -10.90
N TYR A 131 4.97 -14.71 -11.63
CA TYR A 131 4.97 -14.70 -13.10
C TYR A 131 4.13 -15.86 -13.61
N ILE A 132 3.37 -15.59 -14.66
CA ILE A 132 2.53 -16.57 -15.37
C ILE A 132 2.84 -16.49 -16.86
N ASP A 133 2.71 -17.61 -17.56
CA ASP A 133 3.07 -17.71 -18.98
C ASP A 133 1.91 -17.39 -19.93
N GLN A 134 0.67 -17.36 -19.43
CA GLN A 134 -0.54 -17.15 -20.24
C GLN A 134 -1.55 -16.26 -19.50
N PRO A 135 -2.30 -15.40 -20.22
CA PRO A 135 -3.37 -14.62 -19.63
C PRO A 135 -4.45 -15.50 -18.98
N LEU A 136 -4.99 -15.03 -17.85
CA LEU A 136 -6.07 -15.70 -17.13
C LEU A 136 -7.43 -15.29 -17.70
N HIS A 137 -8.28 -16.28 -17.97
CA HIS A 137 -9.68 -16.03 -18.32
C HIS A 137 -10.57 -15.89 -17.08
N VAL A 138 -10.22 -16.56 -15.99
CA VAL A 138 -10.92 -16.49 -14.70
C VAL A 138 -9.86 -16.52 -13.60
N ALA A 139 -9.98 -15.62 -12.63
CA ALA A 139 -9.14 -15.60 -11.45
C ALA A 139 -10.00 -15.44 -10.19
N VAL A 140 -9.99 -16.45 -9.32
CA VAL A 140 -10.70 -16.41 -8.03
C VAL A 140 -9.72 -15.95 -6.95
N GLN A 141 -10.00 -14.78 -6.40
CA GLN A 141 -9.28 -14.19 -5.28
C GLN A 141 -9.99 -14.60 -3.98
N VAL A 142 -9.40 -15.57 -3.28
CA VAL A 142 -9.88 -16.03 -1.98
C VAL A 142 -9.42 -15.03 -0.93
N ILE A 143 -10.35 -14.25 -0.41
CA ILE A 143 -10.05 -13.14 0.49
C ILE A 143 -10.05 -13.65 1.94
N ASP A 144 -8.96 -13.37 2.64
CA ASP A 144 -8.79 -13.68 4.05
C ASP A 144 -9.71 -12.84 4.97
N GLU A 145 -10.05 -13.37 6.14
CA GLU A 145 -10.90 -12.69 7.13
C GLU A 145 -10.30 -11.37 7.64
N ASN A 146 -8.98 -11.15 7.52
CA ASN A 146 -8.35 -9.88 7.85
C ASN A 146 -8.74 -8.71 6.90
N TYR A 147 -9.47 -9.00 5.82
CA TYR A 147 -10.06 -7.98 4.94
C TYR A 147 -11.58 -7.94 5.15
N ASP A 148 -12.05 -6.94 5.88
CA ASP A 148 -13.45 -6.87 6.34
C ASP A 148 -14.42 -6.12 5.41
N GLU A 149 -13.90 -5.51 4.34
CA GLU A 149 -14.64 -4.57 3.49
C GLU A 149 -14.15 -4.59 2.04
N ILE A 150 -15.02 -4.25 1.08
CA ILE A 150 -14.64 -4.21 -0.35
C ILE A 150 -13.47 -3.25 -0.60
N TRP A 151 -13.36 -2.16 0.17
CA TRP A 151 -12.23 -1.24 0.12
C TRP A 151 -10.87 -1.93 0.23
N THR A 152 -10.75 -2.94 1.10
CA THR A 152 -9.51 -3.69 1.27
C THR A 152 -9.46 -4.96 0.44
N ALA A 153 -10.58 -5.66 0.25
CA ALA A 153 -10.70 -6.85 -0.59
C ALA A 153 -10.51 -6.55 -2.10
N GLY A 154 -10.69 -5.29 -2.51
CA GLY A 154 -10.34 -4.79 -3.84
C GLY A 154 -8.90 -5.08 -4.25
N LYS A 155 -8.00 -5.35 -3.29
CA LYS A 155 -6.65 -5.87 -3.53
C LYS A 155 -6.63 -7.10 -4.43
N GLY A 156 -7.65 -7.96 -4.37
CA GLY A 156 -7.78 -9.10 -5.28
C GLY A 156 -7.82 -8.68 -6.75
N SER A 157 -8.49 -7.57 -7.06
CA SER A 157 -8.46 -6.99 -8.41
C SER A 157 -7.11 -6.34 -8.72
N TYR A 158 -6.63 -5.46 -7.86
CA TYR A 158 -5.45 -4.64 -8.16
C TYR A 158 -4.20 -5.46 -8.50
N LYS A 159 -4.04 -6.64 -7.88
CA LYS A 159 -2.90 -7.53 -8.09
C LYS A 159 -2.91 -8.26 -9.44
N LEU A 160 -4.03 -8.19 -10.16
CA LEU A 160 -4.21 -8.83 -11.47
C LEU A 160 -4.26 -7.85 -12.64
N GLN A 161 -4.12 -6.54 -12.40
CA GLN A 161 -4.30 -5.51 -13.43
C GLN A 161 -3.07 -5.22 -14.28
N ARG A 162 -1.91 -5.85 -14.01
CA ARG A 162 -0.74 -5.68 -14.87
C ARG A 162 -1.05 -6.19 -16.28
N SER A 163 -0.64 -5.42 -17.29
CA SER A 163 -0.98 -5.71 -18.69
C SER A 163 -0.59 -7.14 -19.09
N GLY A 164 -1.55 -7.86 -19.67
CA GLY A 164 -1.40 -9.26 -20.10
C GLY A 164 -1.70 -10.31 -19.02
N VAL A 165 -1.91 -9.94 -17.75
CA VAL A 165 -2.27 -10.91 -16.70
C VAL A 165 -3.68 -11.46 -16.90
N MET A 166 -4.66 -10.60 -17.16
CA MET A 166 -6.03 -11.01 -17.49
C MET A 166 -6.25 -10.96 -19.00
N ALA A 167 -6.92 -11.97 -19.55
CA ALA A 167 -7.41 -11.94 -20.93
C ALA A 167 -8.49 -10.86 -21.08
N ASN A 168 -8.66 -10.33 -22.30
CA ASN A 168 -9.78 -9.42 -22.59
C ASN A 168 -11.11 -10.14 -22.33
N GLY A 169 -11.98 -9.51 -21.52
CA GLY A 169 -13.24 -10.12 -21.07
C GLY A 169 -13.07 -11.19 -19.99
N GLY A 170 -11.86 -11.35 -19.43
CA GLY A 170 -11.60 -12.24 -18.32
C GLY A 170 -12.29 -11.77 -17.03
N GLU A 171 -12.57 -12.73 -16.15
CA GLU A 171 -13.32 -12.51 -14.91
C GLU A 171 -12.39 -12.51 -13.70
N ILE A 172 -12.53 -11.50 -12.84
CA ILE A 172 -11.92 -11.49 -11.51
C ILE A 172 -13.05 -11.68 -10.49
N ILE A 173 -13.00 -12.79 -9.74
CA ILE A 173 -13.97 -13.12 -8.72
C ILE A 173 -13.36 -12.83 -7.36
N ILE A 174 -13.93 -11.87 -6.63
CA ILE A 174 -13.56 -11.60 -5.22
C ILE A 174 -14.43 -12.49 -4.34
N TYR A 175 -13.86 -13.61 -3.86
CA TYR A 175 -14.56 -14.55 -2.98
C TYR A 175 -14.30 -14.19 -1.51
N ALA A 176 -15.28 -13.53 -0.90
CA ALA A 176 -15.20 -13.04 0.48
C ALA A 176 -16.58 -13.15 1.17
N PRO A 177 -17.01 -14.35 1.59
CA PRO A 177 -18.37 -14.58 2.10
C PRO A 177 -18.69 -13.81 3.39
N HIS A 178 -17.68 -13.37 4.13
CA HIS A 178 -17.80 -12.58 5.36
C HIS A 178 -18.02 -11.09 5.11
N ILE A 179 -17.68 -10.57 3.94
CA ILE A 179 -17.76 -9.13 3.65
C ILE A 179 -19.21 -8.72 3.34
N ASN A 180 -19.68 -7.68 4.03
CA ASN A 180 -21.04 -7.16 3.90
C ASN A 180 -21.13 -5.63 3.71
N CYS A 181 -20.00 -4.94 3.55
CA CYS A 181 -19.93 -3.49 3.36
C CYS A 181 -18.84 -3.09 2.36
N PHE A 182 -18.98 -1.89 1.77
CA PHE A 182 -17.93 -1.32 0.93
C PHE A 182 -16.84 -0.67 1.77
N HIS A 183 -17.24 0.01 2.84
CA HIS A 183 -16.34 0.68 3.76
C HIS A 183 -16.97 0.78 5.16
N SER A 184 -16.15 0.69 6.21
CA SER A 184 -16.55 0.74 7.62
C SER A 184 -17.04 2.11 8.07
N LYS A 185 -16.52 3.19 7.47
CA LYS A 185 -17.05 4.55 7.61
C LYS A 185 -18.33 4.74 6.78
N PRO A 186 -19.49 5.05 7.41
CA PRO A 186 -20.78 5.16 6.72
C PRO A 186 -20.80 6.19 5.59
N GLU A 187 -20.09 7.31 5.73
CA GLU A 187 -20.05 8.36 4.72
C GLU A 187 -19.36 7.88 3.43
N ILE A 188 -18.26 7.11 3.58
CA ILE A 188 -17.51 6.54 2.46
C ILE A 188 -18.26 5.37 1.83
N ASP A 189 -18.93 4.53 2.63
CA ASP A 189 -19.79 3.45 2.11
C ASP A 189 -20.92 4.01 1.27
N THR A 190 -21.60 5.05 1.77
CA THR A 190 -22.68 5.75 1.05
C THR A 190 -22.16 6.35 -0.26
N ALA A 191 -21.04 7.07 -0.22
CA ALA A 191 -20.44 7.67 -1.42
C ALA A 191 -20.06 6.59 -2.45
N SER A 192 -19.48 5.48 -2.00
CA SER A 192 -19.09 4.35 -2.86
C SER A 192 -20.30 3.74 -3.58
N ARG A 193 -21.43 3.56 -2.87
CA ARG A 193 -22.69 3.06 -3.45
C ARG A 193 -23.30 4.03 -4.44
N GLN A 194 -23.22 5.33 -4.17
CA GLN A 194 -23.80 6.38 -5.02
C GLN A 194 -23.05 6.52 -6.35
N ILE A 195 -21.72 6.49 -6.32
CA ILE A 195 -20.90 6.68 -7.51
C ILE A 195 -20.71 5.36 -8.29
N GLY A 196 -20.70 4.21 -7.60
CA GLY A 196 -20.49 2.89 -8.19
C GLY A 196 -19.04 2.65 -8.68
N TYR A 197 -18.80 1.51 -9.30
CA TYR A 197 -17.51 1.12 -9.87
C TYR A 197 -17.54 1.25 -11.40
N HIS A 198 -16.72 2.13 -11.96
CA HIS A 198 -16.72 2.49 -13.38
C HIS A 198 -15.31 2.89 -13.86
N CYS A 199 -15.15 3.01 -15.18
CA CYS A 199 -13.94 3.50 -15.84
C CYS A 199 -13.99 5.00 -16.10
#